data_AF-A0A496YY23-F1
#
_entry.id   AF-A0A496YY23-F1
#
_cell.length_a   1.000
_cell.length_b   1.000
_cell.length_c   1.000
_cell.angle_alpha   90.00
_cell.angle_beta   90.00
_cell.angle_gamma   90.00
#
_symmetry.space_group_name_H-M   'P 1'
#
loop_
_entity.id
_entity.type
_entity.pdbx_description
1 polymer ?
#
loop_
_entity_poly.entity_id
_entity_poly.type
_entity_poly.pdbx_seq_one_letter_code
_entity_poly.pdbx_strand_id
1 'polypeptide(L)'
;MINKLIYYLTKILSKIVKIIHKIEDFEESGVYIHGLIKYRLKCNVIPLDGKYKLVSLDTWRKIIQSDTLNLTKKWHRDVFDCDDFAIVFKAHVSEFYEINSVGIALGKIYDAKTNKFISYHAYNLIVAKNGNIELYVYEPQTDELVKAEKRTKLGNCIYEIDTVII
;
A
#
# COMPACT_ATOMS: atom_id res chain seq x y z
N MET A 1 30.23 -16.60 -3.62
CA MET A 1 30.91 -15.29 -3.51
C MET A 1 30.07 -14.15 -4.10
N ILE A 2 29.52 -14.32 -5.31
CA ILE A 2 28.62 -13.37 -5.98
C ILE A 2 27.38 -13.00 -5.13
N ASN A 3 26.72 -13.98 -4.49
CA ASN A 3 25.52 -13.71 -3.67
C ASN A 3 25.80 -12.84 -2.43
N LYS A 4 27.00 -12.95 -1.83
CA LYS A 4 27.40 -12.05 -0.73
C LYS A 4 27.61 -10.62 -1.25
N LEU A 5 28.24 -10.47 -2.41
CA LEU A 5 28.47 -9.16 -3.02
C LEU A 5 27.15 -8.47 -3.39
N ILE A 6 26.21 -9.20 -3.98
CA ILE A 6 24.85 -8.71 -4.29
C ILE A 6 24.14 -8.31 -2.99
N TYR A 7 24.21 -9.13 -1.94
CA TYR A 7 23.63 -8.80 -0.62
C TYR A 7 24.21 -7.51 -0.01
N TYR A 8 25.53 -7.31 -0.09
CA TYR A 8 26.13 -6.07 0.41
C TYR A 8 25.76 -4.86 -0.45
N LEU A 9 25.66 -5.03 -1.78
CA LEU A 9 25.21 -3.98 -2.69
C LEU A 9 23.76 -3.57 -2.43
N THR A 10 22.83 -4.53 -2.28
CA THR A 10 21.43 -4.21 -1.97
C THR A 10 21.28 -3.55 -0.60
N LYS A 11 22.08 -3.97 0.40
CA LYS A 11 22.10 -3.32 1.72
C LYS A 11 22.68 -1.90 1.70
N ILE A 12 23.67 -1.65 0.84
CA ILE A 12 24.22 -0.30 0.65
C ILE A 12 23.21 0.56 -0.10
N LEU A 13 22.59 0.04 -1.16
CA LEU A 13 21.53 0.71 -1.91
C LEU A 13 20.33 1.05 -1.01
N SER A 14 19.87 0.12 -0.16
CA SER A 14 18.77 0.40 0.77
C SER A 14 19.12 1.47 1.80
N LYS A 15 20.36 1.47 2.32
CA LYS A 15 20.87 2.54 3.18
C LYS A 15 20.95 3.88 2.45
N ILE A 16 21.42 3.89 1.20
CA ILE A 16 21.49 5.09 0.36
C ILE A 16 20.07 5.61 0.10
N VAL A 17 19.12 4.75 -0.22
CA VAL A 17 17.71 5.10 -0.39
C VAL A 17 17.17 5.74 0.90
N LYS A 18 17.38 5.13 2.07
CA LYS A 18 16.96 5.72 3.36
C LYS A 18 17.58 7.09 3.62
N ILE A 19 18.88 7.24 3.34
CA ILE A 19 19.62 8.50 3.52
C ILE A 19 19.13 9.59 2.54
N ILE A 20 18.94 9.25 1.26
CA ILE A 20 18.45 10.16 0.22
C ILE A 20 17.05 10.66 0.57
N HIS A 21 16.20 9.78 1.10
CA HIS A 21 14.81 10.12 1.34
C HIS A 21 14.55 10.86 2.65
N LYS A 22 15.52 10.91 3.58
CA LYS A 22 15.38 11.55 4.92
C LYS A 22 13.98 11.34 5.49
N ILE A 23 13.59 10.08 5.62
CA ILE A 23 12.24 9.71 6.00
C ILE A 23 12.00 10.15 7.44
N GLU A 24 11.24 11.23 7.60
CA GLU A 24 10.67 11.60 8.89
C GLU A 24 9.44 10.73 9.11
N ASP A 25 9.48 9.98 10.20
CA ASP A 25 8.43 9.05 10.55
C ASP A 25 7.80 9.36 11.90
N PHE A 26 6.56 8.91 12.05
CA PHE A 26 5.75 9.09 13.23
C PHE A 26 5.23 7.72 13.65
N GLU A 27 5.32 7.38 14.94
CA GLU A 27 4.68 6.18 15.44
C GLU A 27 3.25 6.47 15.88
N GLU A 28 2.35 5.53 15.61
CA GLU A 28 0.98 5.56 16.12
C GLU A 28 0.55 4.19 16.65
N SER A 29 -0.35 4.19 17.62
CA SER A 29 -0.86 2.95 18.21
C SER A 29 -1.71 2.15 17.20
N GLY A 30 -1.53 0.83 17.16
CA GLY A 30 -2.33 -0.03 16.29
C GLY A 30 -3.82 0.08 16.56
N VAL A 31 -4.21 0.13 17.83
CA VAL A 31 -5.61 0.32 18.26
C VAL A 31 -6.24 1.55 17.61
N TYR A 32 -5.52 2.68 17.57
CA TYR A 32 -6.01 3.90 16.93
C TYR A 32 -6.16 3.70 15.42
N ILE A 33 -5.15 3.14 14.74
CA ILE A 33 -5.16 2.91 13.29
C ILE A 33 -6.29 1.95 12.88
N HIS A 34 -6.45 0.83 13.59
CA HIS A 34 -7.52 -0.14 13.32
C HIS A 34 -8.89 0.47 13.53
N GLY A 35 -9.08 1.22 14.63
CA GLY A 35 -10.31 1.94 14.91
C GLY A 35 -10.64 2.97 13.84
N LEU A 36 -9.63 3.73 13.39
CA LEU A 36 -9.77 4.71 12.32
C LEU A 36 -10.20 4.07 11.00
N ILE A 37 -9.55 2.99 10.58
CA ILE A 37 -9.87 2.24 9.36
C ILE A 37 -11.30 1.72 9.44
N LYS A 38 -11.65 1.03 10.53
CA LYS A 38 -13.00 0.46 10.74
C LYS A 38 -14.08 1.55 10.72
N TYR A 39 -13.84 2.68 11.39
CA TYR A 39 -14.79 3.78 11.45
C TYR A 39 -14.99 4.48 10.09
N ARG A 40 -13.89 4.86 9.42
CA ARG A 40 -13.97 5.61 8.16
C ARG A 40 -14.41 4.76 6.98
N LEU A 41 -13.90 3.53 6.89
CA LEU A 41 -14.10 2.67 5.73
C LEU A 41 -15.19 1.62 5.93
N LYS A 42 -15.73 1.45 7.16
CA LYS A 42 -16.82 0.49 7.46
C LYS A 42 -16.51 -0.91 6.93
N CYS A 43 -15.28 -1.36 7.15
CA CYS A 43 -14.75 -2.63 6.68
C CYS A 43 -14.21 -3.47 7.84
N ASN A 44 -13.93 -4.75 7.57
CA ASN A 44 -13.22 -5.60 8.50
C ASN A 44 -11.74 -5.23 8.53
N VAL A 45 -11.13 -5.31 9.71
CA VAL A 45 -9.69 -5.07 9.89
C VAL A 45 -9.09 -6.32 10.53
N ILE A 46 -8.09 -6.89 9.88
CA ILE A 46 -7.27 -7.99 10.39
C ILE A 46 -5.92 -7.38 10.78
N PRO A 47 -5.68 -7.12 12.07
CA PRO A 47 -4.46 -6.49 12.53
C PRO A 47 -3.31 -7.49 12.59
N LEU A 48 -2.15 -7.10 12.07
CA LEU A 48 -0.90 -7.86 12.17
C LEU A 48 0.11 -7.22 13.13
N ASP A 49 -0.04 -5.92 13.41
CA ASP A 49 0.88 -5.15 14.24
C ASP A 49 0.17 -4.38 15.37
N GLY A 50 0.89 -4.19 16.48
CA GLY A 50 0.45 -3.36 17.60
C GLY A 50 0.80 -1.87 17.49
N LYS A 51 1.68 -1.51 16.57
CA LYS A 51 2.17 -0.14 16.32
C LYS A 51 2.49 0.04 14.84
N TYR A 52 2.32 1.26 14.34
CA TYR A 52 2.59 1.59 12.95
C TYR A 52 3.55 2.76 12.84
N LYS A 53 4.55 2.62 11.96
CA LYS A 53 5.43 3.69 11.53
C LYS A 53 4.83 4.36 10.29
N LEU A 54 4.37 5.59 10.45
CA LEU A 54 3.70 6.40 9.45
C LEU A 54 4.67 7.42 8.85
N VAL A 55 4.43 7.77 7.59
CA VAL A 55 5.17 8.83 6.90
C VAL A 55 4.19 9.79 6.21
N SER A 56 4.69 10.95 5.79
CA SER A 56 3.90 11.91 5.03
C SER A 56 3.48 11.36 3.66
N LEU A 57 2.42 11.93 3.07
CA LEU A 57 1.98 11.56 1.73
C LEU A 57 3.07 11.81 0.68
N ASP A 58 3.85 12.88 0.83
CA ASP A 58 4.96 13.15 -0.08
C ASP A 58 6.06 12.10 0.02
N THR A 59 6.27 11.54 1.22
CA THR A 59 7.19 10.40 1.39
C THR A 59 6.61 9.14 0.75
N TRP A 60 5.32 8.87 0.92
CA TRP A 60 4.63 7.77 0.23
C TRP A 60 4.74 7.89 -1.29
N ARG A 61 4.58 9.08 -1.85
CA ARG A 61 4.76 9.32 -3.29
C ARG A 61 6.17 8.98 -3.76
N LYS A 62 7.21 9.30 -2.97
CA LYS A 62 8.59 8.94 -3.30
C LYS A 62 8.82 7.42 -3.21
N ILE A 63 8.26 6.77 -2.20
CA ILE A 63 8.30 5.30 -2.06
C ILE A 63 7.66 4.64 -3.29
N ILE A 64 6.45 5.06 -3.66
CA ILE A 64 5.75 4.56 -4.86
C ILE A 64 6.59 4.77 -6.12
N GLN A 65 7.10 5.99 -6.35
CA GLN A 65 7.92 6.31 -7.52
C GLN A 65 9.23 5.50 -7.60
N SER A 66 9.77 5.08 -6.45
CA SER A 66 10.98 4.28 -6.39
C SER A 66 10.73 2.78 -6.58
N ASP A 67 9.49 2.36 -6.35
CA ASP A 67 9.07 0.97 -6.53
C ASP A 67 8.90 0.72 -8.03
N THR A 68 9.45 -0.39 -8.52
CA THR A 68 9.47 -0.69 -9.96
C THR A 68 8.52 -1.83 -10.30
N LEU A 69 7.62 -2.22 -9.39
CA LEU A 69 6.77 -3.40 -9.55
C LEU A 69 5.88 -3.30 -10.79
N ASN A 70 5.20 -2.17 -11.00
CA ASN A 70 4.38 -1.90 -12.17
C ASN A 70 5.16 -1.90 -13.50
N LEU A 71 6.46 -1.56 -13.46
CA LEU A 71 7.33 -1.55 -14.64
C LEU A 71 7.91 -2.94 -14.95
N THR A 72 8.18 -3.73 -13.91
CA THR A 72 8.92 -5.00 -14.01
C THR A 72 8.02 -6.23 -14.07
N LYS A 73 6.76 -6.12 -13.61
CA LYS A 73 5.77 -7.18 -13.63
C LYS A 73 4.60 -6.82 -14.54
N LYS A 74 3.96 -7.87 -15.06
CA LYS A 74 2.73 -7.77 -15.83
C LYS A 74 1.71 -8.70 -15.20
N TRP A 75 0.47 -8.26 -15.18
CA TRP A 75 -0.64 -9.06 -14.72
C TRP A 75 -0.71 -10.38 -15.47
N HIS A 76 -0.77 -11.48 -14.73
CA HIS A 76 -1.02 -12.81 -15.24
C HIS A 76 -2.05 -13.49 -14.35
N ARG A 77 -3.18 -13.88 -14.94
CA ARG A 77 -4.29 -14.50 -14.23
C ARG A 77 -3.82 -15.67 -13.35
N ASP A 78 -4.18 -15.64 -12.07
CA ASP A 78 -3.94 -16.69 -11.08
C ASP A 78 -2.44 -17.08 -10.88
N VAL A 79 -1.51 -16.21 -11.26
CA VAL A 79 -0.05 -16.44 -11.13
C VAL A 79 0.70 -15.20 -10.65
N PHE A 80 0.33 -14.03 -11.18
CA PHE A 80 0.82 -12.74 -10.73
C PHE A 80 -0.27 -11.70 -10.99
N ASP A 81 -1.37 -11.82 -10.25
CA ASP A 81 -2.53 -10.94 -10.37
C ASP A 81 -2.65 -9.98 -9.18
N CYS A 82 -3.85 -9.45 -8.95
CA CYS A 82 -4.03 -8.25 -8.14
C CYS A 82 -3.53 -8.40 -6.69
N ASP A 83 -3.68 -9.58 -6.10
CA ASP A 83 -3.23 -9.90 -4.75
C ASP A 83 -1.71 -10.04 -4.68
N ASP A 84 -1.07 -10.67 -5.66
CA ASP A 84 0.40 -10.72 -5.75
C ASP A 84 1.01 -9.33 -5.82
N PHE A 85 0.44 -8.43 -6.63
CA PHE A 85 0.89 -7.04 -6.68
C PHE A 85 0.76 -6.36 -5.31
N ALA A 86 -0.39 -6.51 -4.63
CA ALA A 86 -0.62 -5.90 -3.33
C ALA A 86 0.31 -6.45 -2.22
N ILE A 87 0.59 -7.75 -2.25
CA ILE A 87 1.48 -8.44 -1.32
C ILE A 87 2.92 -7.99 -1.54
N VAL A 88 3.40 -8.03 -2.80
CA VAL A 88 4.79 -7.67 -3.14
C VAL A 88 5.05 -6.20 -2.81
N PHE A 89 4.11 -5.29 -3.10
CA PHE A 89 4.26 -3.89 -2.72
C PHE A 89 4.40 -3.73 -1.19
N LYS A 90 3.50 -4.34 -0.38
CA LYS A 90 3.63 -4.30 1.10
C LYS A 90 4.98 -4.87 1.56
N ALA A 91 5.45 -5.95 0.93
CA ALA A 91 6.74 -6.56 1.25
C ALA A 91 7.92 -5.65 0.91
N HIS A 92 7.95 -5.04 -0.28
CA HIS A 92 8.99 -4.07 -0.66
C HIS A 92 9.03 -2.88 0.29
N VAL A 93 7.86 -2.35 0.67
CA VAL A 93 7.78 -1.23 1.62
C VAL A 93 8.39 -1.62 2.97
N SER A 94 8.06 -2.81 3.47
CA SER A 94 8.63 -3.33 4.71
C SER A 94 10.15 -3.56 4.60
N GLU A 95 10.60 -4.23 3.54
CA GLU A 95 12.01 -4.60 3.34
C GLU A 95 12.92 -3.38 3.16
N PHE A 96 12.54 -2.44 2.30
CA PHE A 96 13.41 -1.34 1.91
C PHE A 96 13.27 -0.12 2.82
N TYR A 97 12.08 0.12 3.38
CA TYR A 97 11.77 1.35 4.12
C TYR A 97 11.49 1.12 5.60
N GLU A 98 11.29 -0.12 6.06
CA GLU A 98 10.88 -0.43 7.43
C GLU A 98 9.60 0.31 7.84
N ILE A 99 8.69 0.51 6.88
CA ILE A 99 7.38 1.13 7.08
C ILE A 99 6.33 0.01 7.03
N ASN A 100 5.48 -0.05 8.04
CA ASN A 100 4.39 -1.03 8.11
C ASN A 100 3.00 -0.40 8.00
N SER A 101 2.88 0.92 7.82
CA SER A 101 1.61 1.63 7.70
C SER A 101 0.96 1.50 6.30
N VAL A 102 1.03 0.30 5.71
CA VAL A 102 0.36 -0.11 4.47
C VAL A 102 -0.27 -1.48 4.66
N GLY A 103 -1.55 -1.59 4.32
CA GLY A 103 -2.31 -2.83 4.35
C GLY A 103 -2.60 -3.39 2.97
N ILE A 104 -3.04 -4.64 2.93
CA ILE A 104 -3.67 -5.27 1.76
C ILE A 104 -5.17 -5.10 1.92
N ALA A 105 -5.79 -4.36 1.01
CA ALA A 105 -7.23 -4.17 0.94
C ALA A 105 -7.85 -5.16 -0.05
N LEU A 106 -8.92 -5.82 0.39
CA LEU A 106 -9.69 -6.80 -0.38
C LEU A 106 -11.11 -6.29 -0.51
N GLY A 107 -11.68 -6.43 -1.71
CA GLY A 107 -13.07 -6.06 -1.92
C GLY A 107 -13.52 -6.23 -3.37
N LYS A 108 -14.42 -5.35 -3.80
CA LYS A 108 -15.09 -5.44 -5.10
C LYS A 108 -14.78 -4.22 -5.95
N ILE A 109 -14.67 -4.44 -7.25
CA ILE A 109 -14.60 -3.37 -8.23
C ILE A 109 -15.88 -3.33 -9.05
N TYR A 110 -16.34 -2.10 -9.33
CA TYR A 110 -17.51 -1.82 -10.14
C TYR A 110 -17.12 -0.86 -11.28
N ASP A 111 -17.77 -0.98 -12.43
CA ASP A 111 -17.63 0.00 -13.50
C ASP A 111 -18.16 1.36 -13.02
N ALA A 112 -17.36 2.42 -13.15
CA ALA A 112 -17.71 3.72 -12.58
C ALA A 112 -18.86 4.43 -13.30
N LYS A 113 -19.22 4.02 -14.53
CA LYS A 113 -20.31 4.64 -15.31
C LYS A 113 -21.63 3.92 -15.08
N THR A 114 -21.59 2.60 -15.05
CA THR A 114 -22.77 1.73 -15.01
C THR A 114 -23.04 1.15 -13.63
N ASN A 115 -22.07 1.28 -12.71
CA ASN A 115 -22.11 0.71 -11.37
C ASN A 115 -22.28 -0.83 -11.35
N LYS A 116 -21.98 -1.50 -12.48
CA LYS A 116 -22.04 -2.96 -12.58
C LYS A 116 -20.81 -3.57 -11.92
N PHE A 117 -21.01 -4.64 -11.16
CA PHE A 117 -19.93 -5.43 -10.59
C PHE A 117 -19.04 -5.99 -11.70
N ILE A 118 -17.73 -5.84 -11.56
CA ILE A 118 -16.73 -6.35 -12.49
C ILE A 118 -16.10 -7.63 -11.92
N SER A 119 -15.45 -7.51 -10.76
CA SER A 119 -14.76 -8.62 -10.11
C SER A 119 -14.45 -8.30 -8.64
N TYR A 120 -13.96 -9.31 -7.92
CA TYR A 120 -13.20 -9.08 -6.71
C TYR A 120 -11.81 -8.55 -7.07
N HIS A 121 -11.18 -7.85 -6.13
CA HIS A 121 -9.89 -7.20 -6.36
C HIS A 121 -9.10 -7.06 -5.06
N ALA A 122 -7.78 -7.12 -5.18
CA ALA A 122 -6.84 -6.85 -4.11
C ALA A 122 -5.92 -5.68 -4.51
N TYR A 123 -5.65 -4.81 -3.55
CA TYR A 123 -4.91 -3.56 -3.72
C TYR A 123 -4.36 -3.14 -2.35
N ASN A 124 -3.79 -1.94 -2.22
CA ASN A 124 -3.25 -1.50 -0.94
C ASN A 124 -4.07 -0.36 -0.32
N LEU A 125 -4.12 -0.36 1.01
CA LEU A 125 -4.56 0.78 1.80
C LEU A 125 -3.32 1.40 2.47
N ILE A 126 -2.98 2.63 2.08
CA ILE A 126 -1.89 3.40 2.66
C ILE A 126 -2.41 4.28 3.79
N VAL A 127 -1.67 4.30 4.90
CA VAL A 127 -1.90 5.23 6.01
C VAL A 127 -0.78 6.28 6.03
N ALA A 128 -1.15 7.54 5.84
CA ALA A 128 -0.24 8.67 5.75
C ALA A 128 -0.50 9.70 6.85
N LYS A 129 0.53 10.48 7.22
CA LYS A 129 0.45 11.55 8.23
C LYS A 129 0.79 12.91 7.60
N ASN A 130 -0.24 13.73 7.36
CA ASN A 130 -0.10 15.12 6.89
C ASN A 130 -0.77 16.06 7.90
N GLY A 131 -0.17 16.24 9.07
CA GLY A 131 -0.83 16.85 10.23
C GLY A 131 -1.86 15.91 10.87
N ASN A 132 -2.87 15.49 10.10
CA ASN A 132 -3.82 14.44 10.46
C ASN A 132 -3.47 13.11 9.79
N ILE A 133 -4.00 12.00 10.34
CA ILE A 133 -3.87 10.68 9.72
C ILE A 133 -4.93 10.54 8.61
N GLU A 134 -4.47 10.21 7.42
CA GLU A 134 -5.24 10.07 6.19
C GLU A 134 -5.06 8.68 5.60
N LEU A 135 -6.11 8.18 4.94
CA LEU A 135 -6.15 6.87 4.33
C LEU A 135 -6.21 7.03 2.81
N TYR A 136 -5.49 6.20 2.08
CA TYR A 136 -5.43 6.23 0.62
C TYR A 136 -5.58 4.83 0.03
N VAL A 137 -6.39 4.71 -1.03
CA VAL A 137 -6.40 3.55 -1.91
C VAL A 137 -5.24 3.72 -2.89
N TYR A 138 -4.39 2.70 -2.98
CA TYR A 138 -3.27 2.62 -3.90
C TYR A 138 -3.42 1.41 -4.80
N GLU A 139 -3.32 1.62 -6.12
CA GLU A 139 -3.29 0.56 -7.14
C GLU A 139 -1.85 0.29 -7.58
N PRO A 140 -1.20 -0.78 -7.07
CA PRO A 140 0.19 -1.10 -7.38
C PRO A 140 0.46 -1.46 -8.85
N GLN A 141 -0.58 -1.72 -9.66
CA GLN A 141 -0.40 -1.97 -11.09
C GLN A 141 -0.29 -0.69 -11.93
N THR A 142 -0.84 0.44 -11.45
CA THR A 142 -0.91 1.71 -12.20
C THR A 142 -0.26 2.89 -11.48
N ASP A 143 0.20 2.68 -10.25
CA ASP A 143 0.66 3.71 -9.31
C ASP A 143 -0.37 4.78 -8.95
N GLU A 144 -1.64 4.56 -9.28
CA GLU A 144 -2.68 5.52 -8.95
C GLU A 144 -2.96 5.52 -7.44
N LEU A 145 -3.06 6.71 -6.87
CA LEU A 145 -3.24 6.94 -5.44
C LEU A 145 -4.36 7.97 -5.21
N VAL A 146 -5.36 7.61 -4.43
CA VAL A 146 -6.54 8.45 -4.17
C VAL A 146 -6.97 8.34 -2.71
N LYS A 147 -7.55 9.40 -2.16
CA LYS A 147 -8.04 9.41 -0.78
C LYS A 147 -9.13 8.33 -0.61
N ALA A 148 -9.00 7.53 0.44
CA ALA A 148 -9.84 6.36 0.65
C ALA A 148 -11.17 6.72 1.31
N GLU A 149 -12.23 6.18 0.73
CA GLU A 149 -13.57 6.05 1.30
C GLU A 149 -14.02 4.58 1.20
N LYS A 150 -15.14 4.20 1.83
CA LYS A 150 -15.71 2.83 1.67
C LYS A 150 -15.86 2.46 0.20
N ARG A 151 -16.23 3.43 -0.63
CA ARG A 151 -16.31 3.33 -2.10
C ARG A 151 -15.51 4.45 -2.72
N THR A 152 -14.41 4.11 -3.39
CA THR A 152 -13.47 5.08 -3.93
C THR A 152 -13.40 4.95 -5.45
N LYS A 153 -13.59 6.05 -6.18
CA LYS A 153 -13.38 6.04 -7.64
C LYS A 153 -11.89 6.16 -7.94
N LEU A 154 -11.38 5.22 -8.73
CA LEU A 154 -10.01 5.21 -9.24
C LEU A 154 -10.02 4.80 -10.71
N GLY A 155 -9.51 5.66 -11.58
CA GLY A 155 -9.69 5.54 -13.02
C GLY A 155 -11.17 5.39 -13.42
N ASN A 156 -11.45 4.31 -14.15
CA ASN A 156 -12.80 3.96 -14.62
C ASN A 156 -13.54 2.97 -13.69
N CYS A 157 -13.01 2.68 -12.51
CA CYS A 157 -13.61 1.74 -11.57
C CYS A 157 -13.97 2.42 -10.23
N ILE A 158 -14.90 1.82 -9.51
CA ILE A 158 -15.20 2.12 -8.11
C ILE A 158 -14.74 0.92 -7.28
N TYR A 159 -13.83 1.17 -6.34
CA TYR A 159 -13.25 0.22 -5.41
C TYR A 159 -14.06 0.26 -4.13
N GLU A 160 -14.70 -0.86 -3.76
CA GLU A 160 -15.42 -1.02 -2.52
C GLU A 160 -14.62 -1.91 -1.56
N ILE A 161 -14.21 -1.37 -0.42
CA ILE A 161 -13.29 -2.03 0.52
C ILE A 161 -14.08 -2.88 1.51
N ASP A 162 -13.90 -4.20 1.51
CA ASP A 162 -14.59 -5.09 2.46
C ASP A 162 -13.71 -5.52 3.63
N THR A 163 -12.43 -5.81 3.38
CA THR A 163 -11.46 -6.21 4.42
C THR A 163 -10.11 -5.55 4.19
N VAL A 164 -9.42 -5.21 5.26
CA VAL A 164 -8.03 -4.74 5.24
C VAL A 164 -7.20 -5.61 6.18
N ILE A 165 -6.13 -6.19 5.66
CA ILE A 165 -5.10 -6.89 6.43
C ILE A 165 -3.93 -5.93 6.59
N ILE A 166 -3.63 -5.49 7.81
CA ILE A 166 -2.62 -4.44 8.02
C ILE A 166 -1.67 -4.73 9.17
#